data_AF-A0A8T5TRV5-F1
#
_entry.id   AF-A0A8T5TRV5-F1
#
_cell.length_a   1.000
_cell.length_b   1.000
_cell.length_c   1.000
_cell.angle_alpha   90.00
_cell.angle_beta   90.00
_cell.angle_gamma   90.00
#
_symmetry.space_group_name_H-M   'P 1'
#
loop_
_entity.id
_entity.type
_entity.pdbx_description
1 polymer ?
#
loop_
_entity_poly.entity_id
_entity_poly.type
_entity_poly.pdbx_seq_one_letter_code
_entity_poly.pdbx_strand_id
1 'polypeptide(L)'
;MSTQEPNHIISISVKKFPQNILLPNVENLVSLEIVNQSDNEEHFKFVFEGEHLEIDVEPSEFKDEVKFAPSEAKTINLMLKPVRDGFGKLIINAYWMKLVYYTVKVQHIRETITTSKINSILKNKQFLQRTESDRFNFNDYIITSNKSDTKKIEKQLNELIRISSEPQLEVPSPDSELLKPNTEVISGKIDDKLKILAKSYVFIGEFEKALETVLQISDEKEKRELYYALIRVNAPKNLDGSLQTVKNLKDFKKKHQIIKNIAHDYIDINPDEIPKIISLIEEPTVREKILLDIIYGSLEKEESIALKLVEQVEDDIIKIKVLFNIIKKNHEKSKDDLILVILKQIDQIILNSKKIKLSEHKYNNPAYEYFKETICILAELDCPEIADKTIGELSSEELRENIAKDLFNEIYELIDEKKTKIEPIGQFSQFYVLNTFTTNISNEIQNFSHIGGNVSKNVLEGNFTFNIALISLFSYNFSIFPLIERVYSELAYNSDKSLAYYIFPSISDHDEEEVRIIQHTLKRFVQPERIINQLKIFNLDFIPYLGKPTVILSSVSEETKTIKSKIINILKDGVNVIIDDDLFKGGKTVDTIESIFYGNKFKIINMVLSYEFINDFDIFKNLIQSLT
;
A
#
# COMPACT_ATOMS: atom_id res chain seq x y z
N MET A 1 -3.29 17.50 -41.62
CA MET A 1 -4.13 16.61 -40.79
C MET A 1 -4.37 17.34 -39.49
N SER A 2 -5.58 17.90 -39.33
CA SER A 2 -5.96 18.70 -38.17
C SER A 2 -6.09 17.80 -36.95
N THR A 3 -5.43 18.18 -35.87
CA THR A 3 -5.70 17.71 -34.52
C THR A 3 -7.19 17.88 -34.25
N GLN A 4 -7.92 16.77 -34.07
CA GLN A 4 -9.29 16.80 -33.58
C GLN A 4 -9.29 17.58 -32.26
N GLU A 5 -10.08 18.64 -32.18
CA GLU A 5 -10.48 19.24 -30.92
C GLU A 5 -10.98 18.12 -29.98
N PRO A 6 -10.76 18.22 -28.66
CA PRO A 6 -11.34 17.25 -27.74
C PRO A 6 -12.85 17.19 -28.01
N ASN A 7 -13.36 16.02 -28.39
CA ASN A 7 -14.80 15.77 -28.49
C ASN A 7 -15.42 16.17 -27.14
N HIS A 8 -16.01 17.35 -27.06
CA HIS A 8 -16.75 17.75 -25.88
C HIS A 8 -17.94 16.80 -25.77
N ILE A 9 -17.92 15.93 -24.76
CA ILE A 9 -18.97 14.92 -24.55
C ILE A 9 -20.26 15.60 -24.06
N ILE A 10 -20.20 16.89 -23.72
CA ILE A 10 -21.35 17.68 -23.28
C ILE A 10 -21.39 19.03 -23.97
N SER A 11 -22.60 19.49 -24.30
CA SER A 11 -22.90 20.84 -24.79
C SER A 11 -23.73 21.59 -23.77
N ILE A 12 -23.41 22.86 -23.54
CA ILE A 12 -24.16 23.75 -22.66
C ILE A 12 -24.54 25.01 -23.44
N SER A 13 -25.83 25.29 -23.53
CA SER A 13 -26.39 26.44 -24.25
C SER A 13 -27.24 27.30 -23.32
N VAL A 14 -27.07 28.62 -23.36
CA VAL A 14 -27.87 29.55 -22.55
C VAL A 14 -29.23 29.79 -23.22
N LYS A 15 -30.33 29.43 -22.53
CA LYS A 15 -31.71 29.66 -22.98
C LYS A 15 -32.28 30.99 -22.50
N LYS A 16 -31.94 31.40 -21.27
CA LYS A 16 -32.32 32.69 -20.68
C LYS A 16 -31.14 33.29 -19.95
N PHE A 17 -30.96 34.59 -20.09
CA PHE A 17 -29.91 35.35 -19.42
C PHE A 17 -30.44 36.74 -19.06
N PRO A 18 -30.24 37.23 -17.81
CA PRO A 18 -30.70 38.55 -17.41
C PRO A 18 -30.13 39.66 -18.29
N GLN A 19 -30.99 40.57 -18.73
CA GLN A 19 -30.61 41.74 -19.55
C GLN A 19 -30.65 43.06 -18.76
N ASN A 20 -31.09 42.97 -17.51
CA ASN A 20 -31.28 44.05 -16.57
C ASN A 20 -30.17 44.04 -15.51
N ILE A 21 -30.07 45.14 -14.77
CA ILE A 21 -29.29 45.17 -13.53
C ILE A 21 -29.89 44.20 -12.51
N LEU A 22 -29.06 43.34 -11.90
CA LEU A 22 -29.54 42.36 -10.94
C LEU A 22 -29.86 43.04 -9.61
N LEU A 23 -31.03 42.71 -9.06
CA LEU A 23 -31.49 43.15 -7.75
C LEU A 23 -31.82 41.93 -6.87
N PRO A 24 -31.57 41.98 -5.54
CA PRO A 24 -31.81 40.85 -4.62
C PRO A 24 -33.29 40.44 -4.50
N ASN A 25 -34.22 41.35 -4.78
CA ASN A 25 -35.67 41.13 -4.66
C ASN A 25 -36.36 40.93 -6.02
N VAL A 26 -35.58 40.73 -7.09
CA VAL A 26 -36.08 40.48 -8.46
C VAL A 26 -35.65 39.10 -8.90
N GLU A 27 -36.48 38.43 -9.69
CA GLU A 27 -36.19 37.13 -10.27
C GLU A 27 -35.06 37.24 -11.31
N ASN A 28 -33.83 36.89 -10.92
CA ASN A 28 -32.68 36.91 -11.83
C ASN A 28 -32.34 35.49 -12.29
N LEU A 29 -33.03 35.01 -13.32
CA LEU A 29 -32.88 33.65 -13.82
C LEU A 29 -31.85 33.55 -14.96
N VAL A 30 -30.86 32.67 -14.79
CA VAL A 30 -30.08 32.10 -15.91
C VAL A 30 -30.57 30.68 -16.16
N SER A 31 -31.01 30.38 -17.38
CA SER A 31 -31.47 29.04 -17.75
C SER A 31 -30.52 28.46 -18.79
N LEU A 32 -30.01 27.25 -18.53
CA LEU A 32 -29.08 26.53 -19.40
C LEU A 32 -29.74 25.23 -19.88
N GLU A 33 -29.55 24.91 -21.15
CA GLU A 33 -29.84 23.60 -21.72
C GLU A 33 -28.52 22.84 -21.86
N ILE A 34 -28.49 21.63 -21.30
CA ILE A 34 -27.32 20.77 -21.25
C ILE A 34 -27.64 19.51 -22.02
N VAL A 35 -26.79 19.15 -22.99
CA VAL A 35 -27.00 18.01 -23.89
C VAL A 35 -25.80 17.08 -23.84
N ASN A 36 -26.04 15.79 -23.58
CA ASN A 36 -25.02 14.76 -23.72
C ASN A 36 -24.78 14.45 -25.21
N GLN A 37 -23.58 14.70 -25.70
CA GLN A 37 -23.16 14.43 -27.08
C GLN A 37 -22.54 13.04 -27.26
N SER A 38 -22.37 12.27 -26.18
CA SER A 38 -21.93 10.87 -26.25
C SER A 38 -23.04 9.97 -26.81
N ASP A 39 -22.64 8.95 -27.55
CA ASP A 39 -23.50 7.84 -27.94
C ASP A 39 -23.81 6.90 -26.75
N ASN A 40 -23.14 7.10 -25.62
CA ASN A 40 -23.34 6.33 -24.39
C ASN A 40 -24.03 7.15 -23.32
N GLU A 41 -24.58 6.44 -22.34
CA GLU A 41 -25.04 7.04 -21.10
C GLU A 41 -23.84 7.47 -20.26
N GLU A 42 -23.82 8.74 -19.85
CA GLU A 42 -22.67 9.35 -19.18
C GLU A 42 -23.09 10.03 -17.88
N HIS A 43 -22.11 10.21 -17.00
CA HIS A 43 -22.29 10.81 -15.69
C HIS A 43 -21.52 12.13 -15.62
N PHE A 44 -22.18 13.20 -15.19
CA PHE A 44 -21.59 14.54 -15.11
C PHE A 44 -21.80 15.16 -13.74
N LYS A 45 -20.83 15.97 -13.32
CA LYS A 45 -20.95 16.83 -12.15
C LYS A 45 -20.82 18.29 -12.57
N PHE A 46 -21.78 19.10 -12.16
CA PHE A 46 -21.77 20.54 -12.40
C PHE A 46 -21.39 21.28 -11.14
N VAL A 47 -20.61 22.34 -11.29
CA VAL A 47 -20.21 23.21 -10.18
C VAL A 47 -20.51 24.64 -10.58
N PHE A 48 -21.36 25.29 -9.78
CA PHE A 48 -21.78 26.67 -9.95
C PHE A 48 -21.21 27.50 -8.81
N GLU A 49 -20.38 28.48 -9.14
CA GLU A 49 -19.73 29.35 -8.15
C GLU A 49 -20.10 30.81 -8.40
N GLY A 50 -20.33 31.55 -7.33
CA GLY A 50 -20.69 32.96 -7.37
C GLY A 50 -19.67 33.82 -6.64
N GLU A 51 -19.17 34.87 -7.29
CA GLU A 51 -18.47 35.98 -6.64
C GLU A 51 -19.45 37.15 -6.52
N HIS A 52 -19.67 37.65 -5.32
CA HIS A 52 -20.72 38.67 -5.04
C HIS A 52 -22.13 38.28 -5.52
N LEU A 53 -22.37 36.98 -5.75
CA LEU A 53 -23.64 36.39 -6.13
C LEU A 53 -23.87 35.13 -5.29
N GLU A 54 -25.04 35.04 -4.69
CA GLU A 54 -25.62 33.77 -4.26
C GLU A 54 -26.30 33.11 -5.46
N ILE A 55 -26.16 31.78 -5.59
CA ILE A 55 -26.73 31.00 -6.67
C ILE A 55 -27.57 29.89 -6.06
N ASP A 56 -28.86 29.86 -6.36
CA ASP A 56 -29.68 28.67 -6.13
C ASP A 56 -29.88 27.90 -7.44
N VAL A 57 -29.84 26.58 -7.33
CA VAL A 57 -29.76 25.67 -8.47
C VAL A 57 -31.00 24.78 -8.49
N GLU A 58 -31.75 24.85 -9.58
CA GLU A 58 -32.97 24.08 -9.82
C GLU A 58 -32.91 23.35 -11.17
N PRO A 59 -33.26 22.06 -11.26
CA PRO A 59 -33.62 21.18 -10.14
C PRO A 59 -32.41 20.81 -9.27
N SER A 60 -32.67 20.48 -8.01
CA SER A 60 -31.62 20.21 -7.01
C SER A 60 -30.72 19.02 -7.34
N GLU A 61 -31.13 18.13 -8.26
CA GLU A 61 -30.31 17.02 -8.74
C GLU A 61 -28.96 17.48 -9.32
N PHE A 62 -28.90 18.69 -9.88
CA PHE A 62 -27.67 19.27 -10.42
C PHE A 62 -26.67 19.75 -9.36
N LYS A 63 -27.01 19.64 -8.06
CA LYS A 63 -26.06 19.84 -6.95
C LYS A 63 -25.16 18.61 -6.75
N ASP A 64 -25.58 17.44 -7.26
CA ASP A 64 -24.86 16.18 -7.20
C ASP A 64 -24.43 15.70 -8.61
N GLU A 65 -24.04 14.43 -8.73
CA GLU A 65 -23.75 13.78 -10.01
C GLU A 65 -25.05 13.45 -10.75
N VAL A 66 -25.14 13.86 -12.01
CA VAL A 66 -26.32 13.71 -12.86
C VAL A 66 -25.99 12.79 -14.04
N LYS A 67 -26.89 11.84 -14.26
CA LYS A 67 -26.84 10.90 -15.38
C LYS A 67 -27.57 11.46 -16.60
N PHE A 68 -26.98 11.27 -17.78
CA PHE A 68 -27.58 11.64 -19.05
C PHE A 68 -27.56 10.45 -20.00
N ALA A 69 -28.71 10.10 -20.57
CA ALA A 69 -28.80 9.18 -21.68
C ALA A 69 -28.17 9.79 -22.96
N PRO A 70 -27.85 8.98 -23.98
CA PRO A 70 -27.32 9.48 -25.25
C PRO A 70 -28.25 10.54 -25.85
N SER A 71 -27.70 11.69 -26.27
CA SER A 71 -28.47 12.82 -26.83
C SER A 71 -29.56 13.40 -25.91
N GLU A 72 -29.58 13.05 -24.62
CA GLU A 72 -30.54 13.62 -23.67
C GLU A 72 -30.23 15.10 -23.42
N ALA A 73 -31.27 15.93 -23.45
CA ALA A 73 -31.22 17.34 -23.09
C ALA A 73 -31.95 17.56 -21.76
N LYS A 74 -31.29 18.23 -20.80
CA LYS A 74 -31.89 18.68 -19.55
C LYS A 74 -31.74 20.18 -19.39
N THR A 75 -32.70 20.81 -18.73
CA THR A 75 -32.66 22.24 -18.41
C THR A 75 -32.32 22.43 -16.94
N ILE A 76 -31.41 23.36 -16.68
CA ILE A 76 -31.06 23.81 -15.34
C ILE A 76 -31.28 25.32 -15.25
N ASN A 77 -31.84 25.74 -14.13
CA ASN A 77 -32.14 27.11 -13.77
C ASN A 77 -31.24 27.52 -12.61
N LEU A 78 -30.55 28.65 -12.78
CA LEU A 78 -29.69 29.27 -11.80
C LEU A 78 -30.33 30.58 -11.38
N MET A 79 -30.85 30.61 -10.16
CA MET A 79 -31.45 31.79 -9.55
C MET A 79 -30.35 32.61 -8.90
N LEU A 80 -30.06 33.78 -9.48
CA LEU A 80 -28.97 34.64 -9.04
C LEU A 80 -29.49 35.67 -8.03
N LYS A 81 -28.78 35.82 -6.92
CA LYS A 81 -29.08 36.84 -5.93
C LYS A 81 -27.83 37.67 -5.64
N PRO A 82 -27.79 38.95 -6.07
CA PRO A 82 -26.66 39.82 -5.80
C PRO A 82 -26.52 40.11 -4.31
N VAL A 83 -25.28 40.13 -3.83
CA VAL A 83 -24.95 40.46 -2.42
C VAL A 83 -24.08 41.71 -2.27
N ARG A 84 -23.64 42.31 -3.39
CA ARG A 84 -22.84 43.54 -3.42
C ARG A 84 -23.26 44.43 -4.59
N ASP A 85 -23.02 45.73 -4.47
CA ASP A 85 -23.12 46.67 -5.58
C ASP A 85 -21.89 46.58 -6.51
N GLY A 86 -22.09 46.88 -7.80
CA GLY A 86 -21.04 46.88 -8.81
C GLY A 86 -21.21 45.71 -9.75
N PHE A 87 -20.60 44.58 -9.42
CA PHE A 87 -20.64 43.38 -10.24
C PHE A 87 -20.86 42.09 -9.42
N GLY A 88 -21.44 41.12 -10.10
CA GLY A 88 -21.50 39.72 -9.70
C GLY A 88 -20.87 38.84 -10.77
N LYS A 89 -20.15 37.79 -10.37
CA LYS A 89 -19.55 36.82 -11.30
C LYS A 89 -20.18 35.44 -11.10
N LEU A 90 -20.75 34.89 -12.16
CA LEU A 90 -21.25 33.51 -12.22
C LEU A 90 -20.20 32.64 -12.92
N ILE A 91 -19.75 31.57 -12.30
CA ILE A 91 -18.83 30.59 -12.88
C ILE A 91 -19.57 29.25 -13.00
N ILE A 92 -19.49 28.63 -14.18
CA ILE A 92 -20.11 27.34 -14.49
C ILE A 92 -19.01 26.39 -14.94
N ASN A 93 -18.86 25.28 -14.22
CA ASN A 93 -17.95 24.18 -14.57
C ASN A 93 -18.74 22.88 -14.76
N ALA A 94 -18.34 22.07 -15.73
CA ALA A 94 -18.87 20.71 -15.92
C ALA A 94 -17.73 19.70 -16.01
N TYR A 95 -17.87 18.61 -15.25
CA TYR A 95 -16.92 17.51 -15.19
C TYR A 95 -17.60 16.21 -15.64
N TRP A 96 -16.94 15.47 -16.51
CA TRP A 96 -17.32 14.10 -16.85
C TRP A 96 -16.72 13.13 -15.84
N MET A 97 -17.57 12.31 -15.21
CA MET A 97 -17.20 11.35 -14.17
C MET A 97 -16.83 10.02 -14.82
N LYS A 98 -15.62 9.95 -15.40
CA LYS A 98 -15.21 8.82 -16.23
C LYS A 98 -14.77 7.63 -15.38
N LEU A 99 -15.30 6.45 -15.67
CA LEU A 99 -14.77 5.18 -15.15
C LEU A 99 -13.43 4.86 -15.82
N VAL A 100 -12.36 4.80 -15.02
CA VAL A 100 -11.00 4.50 -15.48
C VAL A 100 -10.57 3.15 -14.92
N TYR A 101 -10.10 2.29 -15.83
CA TYR A 101 -9.47 1.01 -15.49
C TYR A 101 -7.97 1.22 -15.29
N TYR A 102 -7.43 0.70 -14.20
CA TYR A 102 -6.00 0.74 -13.93
C TYR A 102 -5.53 -0.57 -13.33
N THR A 103 -4.24 -0.86 -13.49
CA THR A 103 -3.62 -2.08 -12.98
C THR A 103 -2.78 -1.74 -11.76
N VAL A 104 -2.89 -2.53 -10.70
CA VAL A 104 -2.01 -2.45 -9.53
C VAL A 104 -1.32 -3.79 -9.32
N LYS A 105 -0.04 -3.74 -8.96
CA LYS A 105 0.70 -4.93 -8.53
C LYS A 105 0.34 -5.25 -7.09
N VAL A 106 -0.20 -6.43 -6.86
CA VAL A 106 -0.58 -6.91 -5.53
C VAL A 106 0.20 -8.20 -5.25
N GLN A 107 0.63 -8.35 -3.99
CA GLN A 107 1.26 -9.57 -3.52
C GLN A 107 0.20 -10.67 -3.36
N HIS A 108 0.41 -11.81 -4.00
CA HIS A 108 -0.44 -12.99 -3.88
C HIS A 108 0.41 -14.18 -3.41
N ILE A 109 -0.22 -15.13 -2.71
CA ILE A 109 0.42 -16.40 -2.34
C ILE A 109 0.45 -17.30 -3.57
N ARG A 110 1.59 -17.91 -3.87
CA ARG A 110 1.71 -18.84 -5.00
C ARG A 110 0.81 -20.05 -4.80
N GLU A 111 0.23 -20.56 -5.89
CA GLU A 111 -0.46 -21.86 -5.86
C GLU A 111 0.55 -23.03 -5.75
N THR A 112 1.74 -22.89 -6.35
CA THR A 112 2.78 -23.93 -6.40
C THR A 112 4.19 -23.35 -6.31
N ILE A 113 5.14 -24.12 -5.75
CA ILE A 113 6.57 -23.77 -5.76
C ILE A 113 7.14 -23.87 -7.19
N THR A 114 7.92 -22.86 -7.59
CA THR A 114 8.51 -22.77 -8.94
C THR A 114 9.87 -23.46 -9.07
N THR A 115 10.64 -23.57 -7.98
CA THR A 115 11.97 -24.20 -7.99
C THR A 115 12.21 -24.90 -6.66
N SER A 116 12.43 -26.22 -6.73
CA SER A 116 12.75 -27.05 -5.56
C SER A 116 14.05 -26.59 -4.89
N LYS A 117 14.01 -26.42 -3.56
CA LYS A 117 15.16 -26.06 -2.72
C LYS A 117 15.48 -27.09 -1.64
N ILE A 118 14.59 -28.04 -1.36
CA ILE A 118 14.77 -29.05 -0.29
C ILE A 118 16.16 -29.71 -0.36
N ASN A 119 16.56 -30.21 -1.53
CA ASN A 119 17.87 -30.87 -1.69
C ASN A 119 19.05 -29.93 -1.37
N SER A 120 18.94 -28.65 -1.75
CA SER A 120 19.99 -27.66 -1.48
C SER A 120 20.10 -27.33 0.02
N ILE A 121 18.96 -27.25 0.70
CA ILE A 121 18.87 -27.03 2.15
C ILE A 121 19.49 -28.22 2.88
N LEU A 122 19.04 -29.44 2.58
CA LEU A 122 19.44 -30.65 3.31
C LEU A 122 20.89 -31.09 3.03
N LYS A 123 21.45 -30.81 1.83
CA LYS A 123 22.83 -31.18 1.49
C LYS A 123 23.85 -30.54 2.44
N ASN A 124 23.58 -29.33 2.92
CA ASN A 124 24.49 -28.57 3.78
C ASN A 124 24.35 -28.89 5.28
N LYS A 125 23.46 -29.82 5.67
CA LYS A 125 23.13 -30.11 7.08
C LYS A 125 23.62 -31.49 7.52
N GLN A 126 24.93 -31.73 7.46
CA GLN A 126 25.53 -32.91 8.07
C GLN A 126 26.11 -32.56 9.45
N PHE A 127 25.30 -32.71 10.50
CA PHE A 127 25.72 -32.47 11.88
C PHE A 127 26.17 -33.76 12.57
N LEU A 128 25.42 -34.85 12.43
CA LEU A 128 25.78 -36.14 13.01
C LEU A 128 26.95 -36.80 12.24
N GLN A 129 27.91 -37.35 12.98
CA GLN A 129 29.05 -38.10 12.44
C GLN A 129 29.27 -39.37 13.24
N ARG A 130 29.62 -40.46 12.54
CA ARG A 130 29.97 -41.74 13.16
C ARG A 130 31.28 -41.60 13.90
N THR A 131 31.33 -41.97 15.18
CA THR A 131 32.59 -42.42 15.78
C THR A 131 32.75 -43.92 15.61
N GLU A 132 33.98 -44.41 15.41
CA GLU A 132 34.25 -45.82 15.14
C GLU A 132 33.51 -46.75 16.11
N SER A 133 32.75 -47.70 15.55
CA SER A 133 32.06 -48.73 16.33
C SER A 133 33.02 -49.89 16.57
N ASP A 134 33.19 -50.24 17.84
CA ASP A 134 33.96 -51.40 18.26
C ASP A 134 33.29 -52.70 17.78
N ARG A 135 34.04 -53.58 17.07
CA ARG A 135 33.53 -54.88 16.62
C ARG A 135 33.58 -55.87 17.79
N PHE A 136 32.48 -55.94 18.54
CA PHE A 136 32.36 -56.82 19.70
C PHE A 136 31.36 -57.94 19.44
N ASN A 137 31.76 -59.19 19.69
CA ASN A 137 30.90 -60.36 19.54
C ASN A 137 30.63 -60.99 20.92
N PHE A 138 29.37 -60.97 21.35
CA PHE A 138 28.96 -61.53 22.64
C PHE A 138 29.35 -63.00 22.83
N ASN A 139 29.32 -63.78 21.75
CA ASN A 139 29.59 -65.21 21.80
C ASN A 139 31.06 -65.53 22.11
N ASP A 140 31.98 -64.60 21.87
CA ASP A 140 33.41 -64.81 22.15
C ASP A 140 33.69 -64.79 23.67
N TYR A 141 32.76 -64.25 24.47
CA TYR A 141 32.91 -64.01 25.90
C TYR A 141 31.90 -64.76 26.77
N ILE A 142 31.19 -65.73 26.20
CA ILE A 142 30.21 -66.57 26.90
C ILE A 142 30.45 -68.03 26.52
N ILE A 143 30.37 -68.94 27.50
CA ILE A 143 30.40 -70.39 27.26
C ILE A 143 29.10 -71.01 27.77
N THR A 144 28.32 -71.57 26.84
CA THR A 144 27.11 -72.33 27.14
C THR A 144 27.46 -73.50 28.05
N SER A 145 26.98 -73.45 29.30
CA SER A 145 27.27 -74.44 30.33
C SER A 145 26.11 -74.53 31.32
N ASN A 146 25.98 -75.65 32.03
CA ASN A 146 25.06 -75.75 33.17
C ASN A 146 25.86 -75.70 34.48
N LYS A 147 25.17 -75.51 35.62
CA LYS A 147 25.80 -75.44 36.95
C LYS A 147 26.68 -76.66 37.27
N SER A 148 26.38 -77.84 36.71
CA SER A 148 27.18 -79.05 36.92
C SER A 148 28.49 -79.05 36.12
N ASP A 149 28.46 -78.53 34.90
CA ASP A 149 29.64 -78.42 34.03
C ASP A 149 30.57 -77.31 34.51
N THR A 150 30.02 -76.17 34.98
CA THR A 150 30.80 -75.12 35.63
C THR A 150 31.54 -75.66 36.87
N LYS A 151 30.88 -76.48 37.71
CA LYS A 151 31.52 -77.16 38.85
C LYS A 151 32.61 -78.15 38.46
N LYS A 152 32.49 -78.82 37.30
CA LYS A 152 33.57 -79.69 36.79
C LYS A 152 34.79 -78.87 36.39
N ILE A 153 34.58 -77.73 35.73
CA ILE A 153 35.66 -76.80 35.35
C ILE A 153 36.35 -76.26 36.62
N GLU A 154 35.57 -75.88 37.64
CA GLU A 154 36.09 -75.43 38.94
C GLU A 154 36.93 -76.52 39.64
N LYS A 155 36.48 -77.78 39.65
CA LYS A 155 37.26 -78.91 40.19
C LYS A 155 38.58 -79.11 39.44
N GLN A 156 38.56 -79.04 38.12
CA GLN A 156 39.76 -79.16 37.29
C GLN A 156 40.74 -78.01 37.53
N LEU A 157 40.23 -76.79 37.72
CA LEU A 157 41.04 -75.62 38.07
C LEU A 157 41.70 -75.82 39.44
N ASN A 158 40.95 -76.26 40.46
CA ASN A 158 41.49 -76.50 41.80
C ASN A 158 42.55 -77.62 41.80
N GLU A 159 42.39 -78.65 40.98
CA GLU A 159 43.40 -79.71 40.80
C GLU A 159 44.68 -79.16 40.16
N LEU A 160 44.57 -78.32 39.13
CA LEU A 160 45.72 -77.65 38.50
C LEU A 160 46.45 -76.71 39.46
N ILE A 161 45.72 -75.96 40.28
CA ILE A 161 46.28 -75.10 41.34
C ILE A 161 46.97 -75.94 42.42
N ARG A 162 46.42 -77.11 42.77
CA ARG A 162 47.06 -78.02 43.74
C ARG A 162 48.37 -78.57 43.19
N ILE A 163 48.38 -78.99 41.92
CA ILE A 163 49.57 -79.52 41.24
C ILE A 163 50.67 -78.44 41.14
N SER A 164 50.32 -77.17 40.96
CA SER A 164 51.30 -76.07 40.94
C SER A 164 51.83 -75.68 42.32
N SER A 165 51.18 -76.12 43.40
CA SER A 165 51.49 -75.75 44.79
C SER A 165 52.22 -76.83 45.60
N GLU A 166 52.40 -78.05 45.06
CA GLU A 166 53.13 -79.12 45.74
C GLU A 166 54.66 -78.81 45.76
N PRO A 167 55.31 -78.78 46.94
CA PRO A 167 56.75 -78.53 47.02
C PRO A 167 57.52 -79.70 46.40
N GLN A 168 58.38 -79.41 45.43
CA GLN A 168 59.24 -80.42 44.83
C GLN A 168 60.26 -80.91 45.87
N LEU A 169 60.08 -82.13 46.35
CA LEU A 169 61.12 -82.84 47.10
C LEU A 169 62.31 -83.08 46.18
N GLU A 170 63.43 -82.42 46.45
CA GLU A 170 64.72 -82.71 45.83
C GLU A 170 65.11 -84.16 46.11
N VAL A 171 65.11 -84.99 45.07
CA VAL A 171 65.91 -86.21 45.05
C VAL A 171 66.92 -86.07 43.92
N PRO A 172 68.23 -86.00 44.20
CA PRO A 172 69.24 -85.95 43.16
C PRO A 172 69.48 -87.36 42.64
N SER A 173 69.07 -87.62 41.39
CA SER A 173 69.59 -88.73 40.60
C SER A 173 70.08 -88.17 39.27
N PRO A 174 71.38 -88.30 38.94
CA PRO A 174 71.86 -88.04 37.59
C PRO A 174 71.32 -89.16 36.67
N ASP A 175 71.05 -88.83 35.42
CA ASP A 175 70.58 -89.73 34.36
C ASP A 175 69.07 -89.98 34.29
N SER A 176 68.30 -88.90 34.10
CA SER A 176 67.15 -88.93 33.19
C SER A 176 66.85 -87.54 32.62
N GLU A 177 67.01 -87.36 31.31
CA GLU A 177 66.37 -86.28 30.55
C GLU A 177 64.84 -86.52 30.56
N LEU A 178 64.17 -86.13 31.64
CA LEU A 178 62.71 -86.10 31.70
C LEU A 178 62.27 -84.72 32.20
N LEU A 179 61.87 -83.89 31.23
CA LEU A 179 60.87 -82.82 31.29
C LEU A 179 60.49 -82.33 32.70
N LYS A 180 61.24 -81.33 33.21
CA LYS A 180 60.69 -80.39 34.19
C LYS A 180 59.52 -79.65 33.51
N PRO A 181 58.29 -79.64 34.04
CA PRO A 181 57.26 -78.79 33.47
C PRO A 181 57.65 -77.33 33.70
N ASN A 182 57.84 -76.57 32.61
CA ASN A 182 58.06 -75.13 32.67
C ASN A 182 56.93 -74.46 33.46
N THR A 183 57.27 -73.74 34.52
CA THR A 183 56.31 -73.05 35.40
C THR A 183 55.38 -72.10 34.61
N GLU A 184 55.89 -71.49 33.54
CA GLU A 184 55.11 -70.66 32.60
C GLU A 184 54.01 -71.42 31.82
N VAL A 185 54.23 -72.71 31.55
CA VAL A 185 53.25 -73.55 30.82
C VAL A 185 52.08 -73.94 31.74
N ILE A 186 52.35 -74.10 33.04
CA ILE A 186 51.30 -74.40 34.03
C ILE A 186 50.49 -73.14 34.34
N SER A 187 51.13 -71.96 34.50
CA SER A 187 50.42 -70.70 34.72
C SER A 187 49.52 -70.34 33.53
N GLY A 188 49.98 -70.53 32.29
CA GLY A 188 49.15 -70.32 31.10
C GLY A 188 47.90 -71.23 31.06
N LYS A 189 48.03 -72.51 31.45
CA LYS A 189 46.88 -73.43 31.55
C LYS A 189 45.89 -73.06 32.66
N ILE A 190 46.39 -72.51 33.77
CA ILE A 190 45.54 -71.97 34.85
C ILE A 190 44.76 -70.76 34.33
N ASP A 191 45.43 -69.80 33.70
CA ASP A 191 44.79 -68.61 33.12
C ASP A 191 43.73 -69.01 32.07
N ASP A 192 44.01 -69.97 31.18
CA ASP A 192 43.02 -70.47 30.22
C ASP A 192 41.78 -71.09 30.90
N LYS A 193 41.97 -71.84 31.99
CA LYS A 193 40.87 -72.41 32.78
C LYS A 193 40.10 -71.33 33.54
N LEU A 194 40.77 -70.32 34.08
CA LEU A 194 40.13 -69.15 34.69
C LEU A 194 39.27 -68.40 33.68
N LYS A 195 39.76 -68.18 32.45
CA LYS A 195 39.00 -67.57 31.35
C LYS A 195 37.74 -68.38 31.03
N ILE A 196 37.86 -69.70 30.85
CA ILE A 196 36.72 -70.59 30.57
C ILE A 196 35.70 -70.57 31.72
N LEU A 197 36.19 -70.63 32.96
CA LEU A 197 35.36 -70.63 34.15
C LEU A 197 34.59 -69.32 34.30
N ALA A 198 35.26 -68.17 34.13
CA ALA A 198 34.63 -66.86 34.19
C ALA A 198 33.53 -66.69 33.12
N LYS A 199 33.80 -67.06 31.86
CA LYS A 199 32.80 -67.04 30.78
C LYS A 199 31.60 -67.95 31.08
N SER A 200 31.85 -69.08 31.73
CA SER A 200 30.80 -70.02 32.18
C SER A 200 29.96 -69.42 33.31
N TYR A 201 30.58 -68.75 34.29
CA TYR A 201 29.88 -68.06 35.37
C TYR A 201 28.95 -66.96 34.87
N VAL A 202 29.37 -66.14 33.91
CA VAL A 202 28.48 -65.15 33.26
C VAL A 202 27.32 -65.84 32.54
N PHE A 203 27.53 -67.00 31.93
CA PHE A 203 26.45 -67.73 31.27
C PHE A 203 25.35 -68.15 32.25
N ILE A 204 25.73 -68.72 33.41
CA ILE A 204 24.79 -69.25 34.42
C ILE A 204 24.24 -68.19 35.40
N GLY A 205 24.59 -66.91 35.21
CA GLY A 205 24.09 -65.79 36.03
C GLY A 205 24.87 -65.52 37.32
N GLU A 206 26.05 -66.11 37.50
CA GLU A 206 26.93 -65.89 38.66
C GLU A 206 27.98 -64.80 38.35
N PHE A 207 27.50 -63.59 38.03
CA PHE A 207 28.33 -62.50 37.50
C PHE A 207 29.46 -62.04 38.45
N GLU A 208 29.18 -61.89 39.75
CA GLU A 208 30.19 -61.48 40.73
C GLU A 208 31.35 -62.48 40.79
N LYS A 209 31.04 -63.79 40.83
CA LYS A 209 32.06 -64.84 40.79
C LYS A 209 32.84 -64.83 39.49
N ALA A 210 32.21 -64.51 38.36
CA ALA A 210 32.91 -64.37 37.10
C ALA A 210 33.97 -63.27 37.17
N LEU A 211 33.63 -62.11 37.72
CA LEU A 211 34.56 -60.99 37.90
C LEU A 211 35.69 -61.35 38.87
N GLU A 212 35.38 -61.97 40.00
CA GLU A 212 36.38 -62.47 40.97
C GLU A 212 37.34 -63.48 40.33
N THR A 213 36.82 -64.38 39.49
CA THR A 213 37.62 -65.38 38.77
C THR A 213 38.60 -64.72 37.80
N VAL A 214 38.17 -63.67 37.07
CA VAL A 214 39.05 -62.93 36.16
C VAL A 214 40.17 -62.21 36.89
N LEU A 215 39.94 -61.74 38.11
CA LEU A 215 40.98 -61.05 38.90
C LEU A 215 42.17 -61.94 39.26
N GLN A 216 42.01 -63.27 39.20
CA GLN A 216 43.06 -64.25 39.46
C GLN A 216 43.97 -64.51 38.24
N ILE A 217 43.64 -63.96 37.07
CA ILE A 217 44.46 -64.10 35.85
C ILE A 217 45.78 -63.35 36.02
N SER A 218 46.86 -64.02 35.63
CA SER A 218 48.23 -63.54 35.83
C SER A 218 48.57 -62.38 34.89
N ASP A 219 48.17 -62.47 33.61
CA ASP A 219 48.39 -61.40 32.64
C ASP A 219 47.47 -60.19 32.89
N GLU A 220 48.07 -59.04 33.20
CA GLU A 220 47.38 -57.79 33.54
C GLU A 220 46.55 -57.18 32.40
N LYS A 221 46.97 -57.40 31.14
CA LYS A 221 46.30 -56.85 29.97
C LYS A 221 45.07 -57.71 29.64
N GLU A 222 45.25 -59.02 29.55
CA GLU A 222 44.17 -59.97 29.30
C GLU A 222 43.12 -59.92 30.42
N LYS A 223 43.56 -59.84 31.68
CA LYS A 223 42.68 -59.64 32.83
C LYS A 223 41.79 -58.42 32.65
N ARG A 224 42.36 -57.26 32.33
CA ARG A 224 41.59 -56.03 32.12
C ARG A 224 40.65 -56.12 30.93
N GLU A 225 41.12 -56.61 29.80
CA GLU A 225 40.32 -56.77 28.59
C GLU A 225 39.13 -57.70 28.82
N LEU A 226 39.36 -58.86 29.41
CA LEU A 226 38.30 -59.81 29.75
C LEU A 226 37.35 -59.24 30.81
N TYR A 227 37.87 -58.60 31.85
CA TYR A 227 37.04 -57.99 32.91
C TYR A 227 36.03 -57.01 32.33
N TYR A 228 36.47 -56.09 31.46
CA TYR A 228 35.59 -55.14 30.81
C TYR A 228 34.65 -55.79 29.80
N ALA A 229 35.11 -56.80 29.06
CA ALA A 229 34.27 -57.56 28.14
C ALA A 229 33.15 -58.30 28.88
N LEU A 230 33.43 -58.92 30.03
CA LEU A 230 32.42 -59.61 30.84
C LEU A 230 31.36 -58.66 31.39
N ILE A 231 31.73 -57.44 31.78
CA ILE A 231 30.76 -56.42 32.20
C ILE A 231 29.78 -56.09 31.08
N ARG A 232 30.30 -55.84 29.86
CA ARG A 232 29.50 -55.55 28.67
C ARG A 232 28.62 -56.74 28.28
N VAL A 233 29.18 -57.96 28.29
CA VAL A 233 28.47 -59.19 27.88
C VAL A 233 27.38 -59.62 28.86
N ASN A 234 27.49 -59.23 30.13
CA ASN A 234 26.46 -59.47 31.15
C ASN A 234 25.29 -58.48 31.04
N ALA A 235 25.50 -57.30 30.43
CA ALA A 235 24.50 -56.24 30.40
C ALA A 235 23.14 -56.66 29.81
N PRO A 236 23.05 -57.47 28.73
CA PRO A 236 21.76 -57.94 28.21
C PRO A 236 21.00 -58.88 29.17
N LYS A 237 21.69 -59.55 30.09
CA LYS A 237 21.08 -60.47 31.08
C LYS A 237 20.73 -59.77 32.39
N ASN A 238 21.60 -58.86 32.85
CA ASN A 238 21.43 -58.11 34.08
C ASN A 238 22.05 -56.72 33.94
N LEU A 239 21.25 -55.79 33.40
CA LEU A 239 21.68 -54.42 33.15
C LEU A 239 22.12 -53.72 34.44
N ASP A 240 21.29 -53.79 35.49
CA ASP A 240 21.56 -53.09 36.75
C ASP A 240 22.87 -53.57 37.41
N GLY A 241 23.11 -54.89 37.40
CA GLY A 241 24.36 -55.47 37.90
C GLY A 241 25.58 -55.01 37.10
N SER A 242 25.48 -54.99 35.76
CA SER A 242 26.56 -54.46 34.91
C SER A 242 26.81 -52.98 35.15
N LEU A 243 25.76 -52.15 35.19
CA LEU A 243 25.88 -50.70 35.41
C LEU A 243 26.44 -50.36 36.79
N GLN A 244 26.04 -51.10 37.84
CA GLN A 244 26.59 -50.93 39.19
C GLN A 244 28.09 -51.25 39.23
N THR A 245 28.53 -52.31 38.55
CA THR A 245 29.96 -52.62 38.42
C THR A 245 30.71 -51.53 37.66
N VAL A 246 30.15 -51.01 36.56
CA VAL A 246 30.74 -49.89 35.81
C VAL A 246 30.88 -48.64 36.67
N LYS A 247 29.89 -48.34 37.50
CA LYS A 247 29.90 -47.18 38.42
C LYS A 247 31.06 -47.24 39.41
N ASN A 248 31.47 -48.44 39.82
CA ASN A 248 32.56 -48.67 40.77
C ASN A 248 33.97 -48.64 40.14
N LEU A 249 34.08 -48.47 38.81
CA LEU A 249 35.38 -48.38 38.13
C LEU A 249 36.10 -47.07 38.46
N LYS A 250 37.39 -47.16 38.81
CA LYS A 250 38.23 -45.99 39.11
C LYS A 250 38.69 -45.22 37.87
N ASP A 251 38.77 -45.89 36.71
CA ASP A 251 39.17 -45.27 35.45
C ASP A 251 37.96 -44.63 34.76
N PHE A 252 37.85 -43.30 34.86
CA PHE A 252 36.75 -42.53 34.27
C PHE A 252 36.67 -42.66 32.75
N LYS A 253 37.81 -42.69 32.04
CA LYS A 253 37.81 -42.80 30.59
C LYS A 253 37.27 -44.16 30.17
N LYS A 254 37.69 -45.22 30.85
CA LYS A 254 37.21 -46.57 30.58
C LYS A 254 35.76 -46.77 31.01
N LYS A 255 35.35 -46.18 32.13
CA LYS A 255 33.94 -46.11 32.56
C LYS A 255 33.06 -45.53 31.46
N HIS A 256 33.35 -44.33 30.95
CA HIS A 256 32.58 -43.71 29.87
C HIS A 256 32.58 -44.54 28.59
N GLN A 257 33.72 -45.15 28.23
CA GLN A 257 33.80 -46.03 27.05
C GLN A 257 32.89 -47.26 27.19
N ILE A 258 32.85 -47.89 28.36
CA ILE A 258 32.00 -49.06 28.60
C ILE A 258 30.52 -48.65 28.60
N ILE A 259 30.17 -47.52 29.22
CA ILE A 259 28.79 -46.98 29.19
C ILE A 259 28.35 -46.74 27.74
N LYS A 260 29.19 -46.06 26.95
CA LYS A 260 28.96 -45.84 25.52
C LYS A 260 28.73 -47.15 24.77
N ASN A 261 29.59 -48.14 24.98
CA ASN A 261 29.52 -49.43 24.29
C ASN A 261 28.24 -50.19 24.66
N ILE A 262 27.88 -50.23 25.94
CA ILE A 262 26.63 -50.85 26.41
C ILE A 262 25.42 -50.13 25.79
N ALA A 263 25.41 -48.80 25.78
CA ALA A 263 24.31 -48.04 25.19
C ALA A 263 24.16 -48.29 23.67
N HIS A 264 25.27 -48.42 22.94
CA HIS A 264 25.25 -48.82 21.52
C HIS A 264 24.68 -50.22 21.31
N ASP A 265 25.05 -51.19 22.15
CA ASP A 265 24.49 -52.55 22.08
C ASP A 265 22.98 -52.54 22.34
N TYR A 266 22.54 -51.66 23.24
CA TYR A 266 21.14 -51.50 23.61
C TYR A 266 20.25 -50.85 22.54
N ILE A 267 20.82 -50.31 21.46
CA ILE A 267 20.06 -49.91 20.27
C ILE A 267 19.30 -51.11 19.68
N ASP A 268 19.90 -52.31 19.71
CA ASP A 268 19.26 -53.53 19.17
C ASP A 268 18.47 -54.32 20.22
N ILE A 269 18.82 -54.17 21.50
CA ILE A 269 18.26 -54.98 22.58
C ILE A 269 17.00 -54.34 23.14
N ASN A 270 17.11 -53.10 23.65
CA ASN A 270 16.01 -52.36 24.25
C ASN A 270 16.36 -50.85 24.29
N PRO A 271 15.99 -50.08 23.26
CA PRO A 271 16.34 -48.67 23.16
C PRO A 271 15.81 -47.79 24.30
N ASP A 272 14.71 -48.19 24.94
CA ASP A 272 14.09 -47.39 26.01
C ASP A 272 14.96 -47.34 27.29
N GLU A 273 15.94 -48.22 27.44
CA GLU A 273 16.92 -48.21 28.54
C GLU A 273 18.14 -47.30 28.27
N ILE A 274 18.34 -46.85 27.03
CA ILE A 274 19.49 -46.02 26.64
C ILE A 274 19.59 -44.72 27.48
N PRO A 275 18.51 -43.96 27.74
CA PRO A 275 18.59 -42.76 28.58
C PRO A 275 19.11 -43.07 30.00
N LYS A 276 18.66 -44.18 30.58
CA LYS A 276 19.13 -44.66 31.89
C LYS A 276 20.62 -45.00 31.85
N ILE A 277 21.10 -45.68 30.81
CA ILE A 277 22.52 -46.04 30.65
C ILE A 277 23.39 -44.77 30.55
N ILE A 278 23.01 -43.84 29.67
CA ILE A 278 23.77 -42.60 29.41
C ILE A 278 23.76 -41.67 30.64
N SER A 279 22.71 -41.70 31.46
CA SER A 279 22.60 -40.86 32.68
C SER A 279 23.73 -41.08 33.70
N LEU A 280 24.44 -42.21 33.62
CA LEU A 280 25.60 -42.52 34.47
C LEU A 280 26.87 -41.72 34.12
N ILE A 281 26.85 -40.99 33.00
CA ILE A 281 27.90 -40.05 32.62
C ILE A 281 27.59 -38.71 33.29
N GLU A 282 28.40 -38.38 34.29
CA GLU A 282 28.22 -37.18 35.13
C GLU A 282 28.51 -35.89 34.34
N GLU A 283 29.48 -35.92 33.42
CA GLU A 283 29.88 -34.76 32.63
C GLU A 283 28.88 -34.50 31.47
N PRO A 284 28.13 -33.37 31.47
CA PRO A 284 27.06 -33.13 30.50
C PRO A 284 27.53 -33.08 29.05
N THR A 285 28.71 -32.50 28.79
CA THR A 285 29.29 -32.38 27.44
C THR A 285 29.65 -33.75 26.84
N VAL A 286 30.21 -34.64 27.66
CA VAL A 286 30.53 -36.02 27.27
C VAL A 286 29.25 -36.83 27.09
N ARG A 287 28.28 -36.64 27.98
CA ARG A 287 26.96 -37.26 27.91
C ARG A 287 26.25 -36.93 26.60
N GLU A 288 26.19 -35.64 26.25
CA GLU A 288 25.56 -35.17 25.00
C GLU A 288 26.30 -35.69 23.76
N LYS A 289 27.63 -35.66 23.76
CA LYS A 289 28.43 -36.23 22.65
C LYS A 289 28.14 -37.72 22.44
N ILE A 290 28.02 -38.50 23.52
CA ILE A 290 27.70 -39.93 23.45
C ILE A 290 26.25 -40.13 22.98
N LEU A 291 25.31 -39.33 23.47
CA LEU A 291 23.91 -39.36 23.01
C LEU A 291 23.82 -39.10 21.51
N LEU A 292 24.50 -38.08 20.98
CA LEU A 292 24.51 -37.77 19.54
C LEU A 292 25.08 -38.92 18.69
N ASP A 293 26.14 -39.57 19.17
CA ASP A 293 26.72 -40.75 18.49
C ASP A 293 25.75 -41.95 18.48
N ILE A 294 25.00 -42.14 19.57
CA ILE A 294 23.98 -43.19 19.67
C ILE A 294 22.75 -42.88 18.79
N ILE A 295 22.32 -41.62 18.74
CA ILE A 295 21.25 -41.17 17.83
C ILE A 295 21.66 -41.43 16.38
N TYR A 296 22.91 -41.11 16.01
CA TYR A 296 23.43 -41.42 14.69
C TYR A 296 23.41 -42.93 14.40
N GLY A 297 23.90 -43.75 15.34
CA GLY A 297 23.86 -45.21 15.21
C GLY A 297 22.43 -45.75 15.08
N SER A 298 21.47 -45.13 15.76
CA SER A 298 20.05 -45.49 15.70
C SER A 298 19.42 -45.09 14.37
N LEU A 299 19.76 -43.92 13.82
CA LEU A 299 19.22 -43.42 12.55
C LEU A 299 19.52 -44.34 11.35
N GLU A 300 20.67 -45.01 11.36
CA GLU A 300 21.03 -46.00 10.34
C GLU A 300 20.25 -47.33 10.47
N LYS A 301 19.69 -47.62 11.64
CA LYS A 301 18.92 -48.85 11.91
C LYS A 301 17.42 -48.61 11.83
N GLU A 302 16.91 -47.78 12.74
CA GLU A 302 15.49 -47.46 12.86
C GLU A 302 15.28 -46.00 13.28
N GLU A 303 14.64 -45.24 12.41
CA GLU A 303 14.44 -43.79 12.57
C GLU A 303 13.49 -43.42 13.72
N SER A 304 12.57 -44.32 14.09
CA SER A 304 11.69 -44.16 15.25
C SER A 304 12.48 -44.07 16.56
N ILE A 305 13.55 -44.86 16.69
CA ILE A 305 14.45 -44.86 17.85
C ILE A 305 15.21 -43.54 17.91
N ALA A 306 15.74 -43.08 16.78
CA ALA A 306 16.44 -41.80 16.71
C ALA A 306 15.52 -40.64 17.15
N LEU A 307 14.27 -40.59 16.68
CA LEU A 307 13.29 -39.58 17.09
C LEU A 307 13.01 -39.60 18.60
N LYS A 308 12.84 -40.78 19.21
CA LYS A 308 12.66 -40.90 20.66
C LYS A 308 13.88 -40.37 21.45
N LEU A 309 15.08 -40.70 21.00
CA LEU A 309 16.32 -40.32 21.68
C LEU A 309 16.65 -38.82 21.53
N VAL A 310 16.22 -38.18 20.43
CA VAL A 310 16.36 -36.74 20.23
C VAL A 310 15.71 -35.92 21.34
N GLU A 311 14.63 -36.43 21.95
CA GLU A 311 13.99 -35.73 23.07
C GLU A 311 14.88 -35.59 24.31
N GLN A 312 15.91 -36.43 24.43
CA GLN A 312 16.89 -36.37 25.51
C GLN A 312 17.97 -35.30 25.29
N VAL A 313 18.00 -34.63 24.13
CA VAL A 313 18.92 -33.53 23.84
C VAL A 313 18.43 -32.27 24.55
N GLU A 314 19.30 -31.65 25.36
CA GLU A 314 18.95 -30.50 26.21
C GLU A 314 19.02 -29.15 25.47
N ASP A 315 19.90 -29.02 24.48
CA ASP A 315 20.04 -27.81 23.66
C ASP A 315 19.09 -27.83 22.47
N ASP A 316 18.20 -26.85 22.39
CA ASP A 316 17.17 -26.76 21.36
C ASP A 316 17.76 -26.63 19.94
N ILE A 317 18.89 -25.94 19.76
CA ILE A 317 19.53 -25.78 18.45
C ILE A 317 20.20 -27.08 18.01
N ILE A 318 20.85 -27.80 18.92
CA ILE A 318 21.37 -29.14 18.66
C ILE A 318 20.22 -30.09 18.33
N LYS A 319 19.11 -30.03 19.07
CA LYS A 319 17.90 -30.83 18.81
C LYS A 319 17.40 -30.59 17.38
N ILE A 320 17.22 -29.33 16.97
CA ILE A 320 16.81 -28.96 15.59
C ILE A 320 17.81 -29.49 14.55
N LYS A 321 19.13 -29.33 14.77
CA LYS A 321 20.17 -29.87 13.86
C LYS A 321 20.02 -31.37 13.65
N VAL A 322 19.76 -32.11 14.71
CA VAL A 322 19.56 -33.56 14.63
C VAL A 322 18.27 -33.89 13.89
N LEU A 323 17.17 -33.17 14.14
CA LEU A 323 15.92 -33.35 13.39
C LEU A 323 16.10 -33.09 11.89
N PHE A 324 16.90 -32.10 11.48
CA PHE A 324 17.27 -31.88 10.08
C PHE A 324 18.06 -33.06 9.47
N ASN A 325 18.94 -33.71 10.25
CA ASN A 325 19.60 -34.94 9.83
C ASN A 325 18.60 -36.10 9.63
N ILE A 326 17.56 -36.18 10.47
CA ILE A 326 16.48 -37.17 10.33
C ILE A 326 15.61 -36.86 9.10
N ILE A 327 15.25 -35.59 8.87
CA ILE A 327 14.53 -35.14 7.67
C ILE A 327 15.31 -35.54 6.42
N LYS A 328 16.63 -35.30 6.39
CA LYS A 328 17.50 -35.68 5.27
C LYS A 328 17.40 -37.18 4.96
N LYS A 329 17.51 -38.04 5.97
CA LYS A 329 17.40 -39.51 5.79
C LYS A 329 16.00 -39.94 5.33
N ASN A 330 14.95 -39.28 5.80
CA ASN A 330 13.57 -39.57 5.39
C ASN A 330 13.28 -39.08 3.97
N HIS A 331 13.88 -37.95 3.56
CA HIS A 331 13.76 -37.43 2.20
C HIS A 331 14.45 -38.34 1.19
N GLU A 332 15.63 -38.89 1.52
CA GLU A 332 16.31 -39.93 0.75
C GLU A 332 15.46 -41.21 0.57
N LYS A 333 14.49 -41.45 1.47
CA LYS A 333 13.54 -42.57 1.43
C LYS A 333 12.15 -42.18 0.93
N SER A 334 11.94 -40.93 0.49
CA SER A 334 10.65 -40.38 0.04
C SER A 334 9.51 -40.55 1.06
N LYS A 335 9.79 -40.28 2.35
CA LYS A 335 8.83 -40.37 3.46
C LYS A 335 8.29 -39.00 3.88
N ASP A 336 7.59 -38.32 2.97
CA ASP A 336 7.21 -36.93 3.12
C ASP A 336 6.23 -36.68 4.29
N ASP A 337 5.28 -37.59 4.55
CA ASP A 337 4.36 -37.50 5.69
C ASP A 337 5.09 -37.39 7.03
N LEU A 338 6.17 -38.16 7.19
CA LEU A 338 6.99 -38.12 8.41
C LEU A 338 7.82 -36.83 8.48
N ILE A 339 8.28 -36.32 7.35
CA ILE A 339 8.98 -35.03 7.29
C ILE A 339 8.05 -33.92 7.78
N LEU A 340 6.80 -33.87 7.30
CA LEU A 340 5.82 -32.86 7.73
C LEU A 340 5.56 -32.88 9.24
N VAL A 341 5.54 -34.08 9.87
CA VAL A 341 5.44 -34.21 11.33
C VAL A 341 6.68 -33.63 12.02
N ILE A 342 7.88 -33.91 11.50
CA ILE A 342 9.14 -33.41 12.06
C ILE A 342 9.28 -31.88 11.88
N LEU A 343 8.83 -31.31 10.75
CA LEU A 343 8.83 -29.86 10.53
C LEU A 343 7.97 -29.15 11.58
N LYS A 344 6.76 -29.67 11.85
CA LYS A 344 5.89 -29.14 12.92
C LYS A 344 6.54 -29.23 14.30
N GLN A 345 7.29 -30.30 14.57
CA GLN A 345 8.06 -30.44 15.82
C GLN A 345 9.17 -29.38 15.92
N ILE A 346 9.89 -29.11 14.82
CA ILE A 346 10.90 -28.04 14.76
C ILE A 346 10.24 -26.68 15.01
N ASP A 347 9.13 -26.38 14.34
CA ASP A 347 8.40 -25.12 14.55
C ASP A 347 7.97 -24.97 16.01
N GLN A 348 7.42 -26.02 16.62
CA GLN A 348 7.04 -25.99 18.03
C GLN A 348 8.23 -25.76 18.97
N ILE A 349 9.39 -26.35 18.69
CA ILE A 349 10.61 -26.12 19.47
C ILE A 349 11.01 -24.64 19.37
N ILE A 350 11.05 -24.09 18.16
CA ILE A 350 11.45 -22.71 17.90
C ILE A 350 10.48 -21.73 18.55
N LEU A 351 9.17 -21.93 18.37
CA LEU A 351 8.13 -21.01 18.83
C LEU A 351 7.91 -21.04 20.35
N ASN A 352 8.10 -22.19 21.00
CA ASN A 352 7.87 -22.34 22.43
C ASN A 352 9.15 -22.18 23.28
N SER A 353 10.33 -22.12 22.65
CA SER A 353 11.58 -22.01 23.40
C SER A 353 11.70 -20.65 24.08
N LYS A 354 12.07 -20.65 25.36
CA LYS A 354 12.44 -19.44 26.11
C LYS A 354 13.90 -19.02 25.86
N LYS A 355 14.70 -19.92 25.27
CA LYS A 355 16.14 -19.74 25.04
C LYS A 355 16.43 -19.23 23.62
N ILE A 356 15.60 -19.59 22.65
CA ILE A 356 15.73 -19.19 21.25
C ILE A 356 14.91 -17.93 21.00
N LYS A 357 15.51 -16.95 20.32
CA LYS A 357 14.79 -15.78 19.79
C LYS A 357 15.16 -15.54 18.34
N LEU A 358 14.16 -15.59 17.47
CA LEU A 358 14.34 -15.41 16.03
C LEU A 358 14.88 -14.02 15.65
N SER A 359 14.59 -12.98 16.43
CA SER A 359 15.04 -11.61 16.18
C SER A 359 16.45 -11.29 16.73
N GLU A 360 17.12 -12.24 17.38
CA GLU A 360 18.48 -12.01 17.90
C GLU A 360 19.47 -11.66 16.78
N HIS A 361 20.42 -10.78 17.11
CA HIS A 361 21.45 -10.29 16.20
C HIS A 361 20.91 -9.73 14.87
N LYS A 362 19.74 -9.06 14.90
CA LYS A 362 19.06 -8.54 13.70
C LYS A 362 18.77 -9.66 12.70
N TYR A 363 18.17 -10.75 13.17
CA TYR A 363 17.81 -11.92 12.36
C TYR A 363 19.00 -12.72 11.80
N ASN A 364 20.24 -12.41 12.22
CA ASN A 364 21.42 -13.19 11.83
C ASN A 364 21.78 -14.20 12.93
N ASN A 365 20.93 -15.21 13.10
CA ASN A 365 21.14 -16.28 14.07
C ASN A 365 20.70 -17.64 13.49
N PRO A 366 21.23 -18.77 14.01
CA PRO A 366 20.93 -20.08 13.48
C PRO A 366 19.44 -20.46 13.52
N ALA A 367 18.71 -20.04 14.55
CA ALA A 367 17.30 -20.39 14.68
C ALA A 367 16.44 -19.75 13.60
N TYR A 368 16.73 -18.49 13.25
CA TYR A 368 16.08 -17.79 12.14
C TYR A 368 16.30 -18.50 10.81
N GLU A 369 17.53 -18.92 10.53
CA GLU A 369 17.83 -19.69 9.32
C GLU A 369 17.13 -21.06 9.31
N TYR A 370 17.16 -21.81 10.42
CA TYR A 370 16.44 -23.08 10.51
C TYR A 370 14.92 -22.93 10.36
N PHE A 371 14.35 -21.85 10.89
CA PHE A 371 12.93 -21.56 10.73
C PHE A 371 12.59 -21.29 9.26
N LYS A 372 13.33 -20.40 8.59
CA LYS A 372 13.14 -20.13 7.15
C LYS A 372 13.27 -21.39 6.29
N GLU A 373 14.27 -22.22 6.57
CA GLU A 373 14.48 -23.49 5.89
C GLU A 373 13.31 -24.45 6.13
N THR A 374 12.78 -24.51 7.35
CA THR A 374 11.60 -25.32 7.73
C THR A 374 10.37 -24.87 6.95
N ILE A 375 10.08 -23.57 6.91
CA ILE A 375 8.99 -23.00 6.13
C ILE A 375 9.16 -23.26 4.63
N CYS A 376 10.38 -23.16 4.10
CA CYS A 376 10.66 -23.44 2.69
C CYS A 376 10.41 -24.92 2.34
N ILE A 377 10.82 -25.86 3.20
CA ILE A 377 10.55 -27.28 3.00
C ILE A 377 9.03 -27.55 3.12
N LEU A 378 8.36 -26.92 4.07
CA LEU A 378 6.91 -27.04 4.27
C LEU A 378 6.13 -26.54 3.04
N ALA A 379 6.52 -25.40 2.48
CA ALA A 379 5.88 -24.83 1.29
C ALA A 379 5.99 -25.76 0.06
N GLU A 380 7.08 -26.52 -0.03
CA GLU A 380 7.37 -27.44 -1.14
C GLU A 380 6.75 -28.83 -0.97
N LEU A 381 6.69 -29.37 0.25
CA LEU A 381 6.08 -30.69 0.51
C LEU A 381 4.58 -30.64 0.73
N ASP A 382 4.05 -29.54 1.27
CA ASP A 382 2.62 -29.34 1.52
C ASP A 382 2.05 -28.32 0.52
N CYS A 383 2.05 -27.03 0.86
CA CYS A 383 1.78 -25.93 -0.08
C CYS A 383 2.21 -24.56 0.47
N PRO A 384 2.37 -23.54 -0.40
CA PRO A 384 2.72 -22.18 0.02
C PRO A 384 1.70 -21.53 0.97
N GLU A 385 0.42 -21.87 0.86
CA GLU A 385 -0.64 -21.34 1.74
C GLU A 385 -0.47 -21.78 3.20
N ILE A 386 -0.10 -23.04 3.43
CA ILE A 386 0.18 -23.56 4.78
C ILE A 386 1.46 -22.95 5.36
N ALA A 387 2.47 -22.75 4.51
CA ALA A 387 3.69 -22.04 4.89
C ALA A 387 3.41 -20.59 5.30
N ASP A 388 2.63 -19.85 4.50
CA ASP A 388 2.19 -18.49 4.81
C ASP A 388 1.40 -18.43 6.13
N LYS A 389 0.46 -19.37 6.32
CA LYS A 389 -0.30 -19.47 7.58
C LYS A 389 0.61 -19.66 8.79
N THR A 390 1.65 -20.49 8.67
CA THR A 390 2.63 -20.72 9.74
C THR A 390 3.43 -19.45 10.04
N ILE A 391 3.76 -18.64 9.03
CA ILE A 391 4.33 -17.29 9.23
C ILE A 391 3.30 -16.39 9.93
N GLY A 392 2.03 -16.43 9.52
CA GLY A 392 0.93 -15.64 10.07
C GLY A 392 0.68 -15.84 11.58
N GLU A 393 0.94 -17.06 12.09
CA GLU A 393 0.83 -17.44 13.50
C GLU A 393 1.89 -16.78 14.41
N LEU A 394 2.94 -16.17 13.83
CA LEU A 394 3.93 -15.42 14.59
C LEU A 394 3.32 -14.15 15.19
N SER A 395 3.60 -13.90 16.47
CA SER A 395 3.05 -12.77 17.21
C SER A 395 3.64 -11.41 16.83
N SER A 396 4.83 -11.38 16.23
CA SER A 396 5.54 -10.14 15.88
C SER A 396 5.32 -9.79 14.41
N GLU A 397 4.71 -8.63 14.15
CA GLU A 397 4.51 -8.10 12.80
C GLU A 397 5.83 -7.91 12.05
N GLU A 398 6.82 -7.29 12.69
CA GLU A 398 8.15 -7.08 12.09
C GLU A 398 8.84 -8.40 11.70
N LEU A 399 8.68 -9.43 12.52
CA LEU A 399 9.24 -10.75 12.23
C LEU A 399 8.53 -11.40 11.03
N ARG A 400 7.20 -11.28 10.95
CA ARG A 400 6.41 -11.78 9.82
C ARG A 400 6.84 -11.12 8.52
N GLU A 401 6.97 -9.79 8.52
CA GLU A 401 7.40 -9.03 7.35
C GLU A 401 8.80 -9.44 6.88
N ASN A 402 9.75 -9.60 7.81
CA ASN A 402 11.12 -10.02 7.46
C ASN A 402 11.15 -11.44 6.88
N ILE A 403 10.41 -12.39 7.45
CA ILE A 403 10.35 -13.76 6.93
C ILE A 403 9.64 -13.79 5.57
N ALA A 404 8.52 -13.08 5.43
CA ALA A 404 7.80 -12.98 4.17
C ALA A 404 8.66 -12.36 3.05
N LYS A 405 9.50 -11.38 3.40
CA LYS A 405 10.46 -10.78 2.47
C LYS A 405 11.58 -11.75 2.08
N ASP A 406 12.16 -12.44 3.05
CA ASP A 406 13.24 -13.41 2.80
C ASP A 406 12.75 -14.61 1.98
N LEU A 407 11.49 -15.02 2.17
CA LEU A 407 10.83 -16.12 1.49
C LEU A 407 9.92 -15.65 0.34
N PHE A 408 10.12 -14.42 -0.16
CA PHE A 408 9.22 -13.82 -1.14
C PHE A 408 9.11 -14.68 -2.40
N ASN A 409 10.24 -15.12 -2.94
CA ASN A 409 10.28 -15.84 -4.21
C ASN A 409 9.72 -17.27 -4.09
N GLU A 410 9.74 -17.81 -2.88
CA GLU A 410 9.30 -19.15 -2.53
C GLU A 410 7.79 -19.18 -2.34
N ILE A 411 7.23 -18.26 -1.57
CA ILE A 411 5.83 -18.30 -1.14
C ILE A 411 4.95 -17.34 -1.93
N TYR A 412 5.48 -16.23 -2.45
CA TYR A 412 4.68 -15.14 -2.98
C TYR A 412 5.04 -14.77 -4.43
N GLU A 413 4.12 -14.04 -5.06
CA GLU A 413 4.32 -13.41 -6.35
C GLU A 413 3.59 -12.08 -6.45
N LEU A 414 4.03 -11.24 -7.40
CA LEU A 414 3.33 -10.02 -7.75
C LEU A 414 2.44 -10.29 -8.97
N ILE A 415 1.13 -10.14 -8.79
CA ILE A 415 0.16 -10.22 -9.87
C ILE A 415 -0.42 -8.85 -10.17
N ASP A 416 -0.75 -8.64 -11.43
CA ASP A 416 -1.41 -7.43 -11.92
C ASP A 416 -2.92 -7.55 -11.72
N GLU A 417 -3.46 -6.86 -10.71
CA GLU A 417 -4.91 -6.77 -10.49
C GLU A 417 -5.50 -5.57 -11.23
N LYS A 418 -6.58 -5.81 -12.00
CA LYS A 418 -7.37 -4.75 -12.62
C LYS A 418 -8.33 -4.16 -11.58
N LYS A 419 -8.22 -2.85 -11.35
CA LYS A 419 -9.13 -2.06 -10.51
C LYS A 419 -9.78 -0.95 -11.32
N THR A 420 -10.88 -0.43 -10.81
CA THR A 420 -11.61 0.70 -11.39
C THR A 420 -11.67 1.85 -10.40
N LYS A 421 -11.67 3.08 -10.93
CA LYS A 421 -11.94 4.30 -10.17
C LYS A 421 -12.67 5.30 -11.06
N ILE A 422 -13.38 6.25 -10.44
CA ILE A 422 -14.03 7.36 -11.15
C ILE A 422 -13.09 8.57 -11.09
N GLU A 423 -12.76 9.15 -12.24
CA GLU A 423 -11.96 10.37 -12.34
C GLU A 423 -12.79 11.53 -12.96
N PRO A 424 -12.81 12.73 -12.34
CA PRO A 424 -13.46 13.89 -12.93
C PRO A 424 -12.59 14.51 -14.02
N ILE A 425 -13.10 14.58 -15.25
CA ILE A 425 -12.44 15.19 -16.41
C ILE A 425 -13.20 16.47 -16.78
N GLY A 426 -12.56 17.63 -16.71
CA GLY A 426 -13.19 18.90 -17.08
C GLY A 426 -13.62 18.94 -18.55
N GLN A 427 -14.90 19.23 -18.80
CA GLN A 427 -15.48 19.32 -20.14
C GLN A 427 -15.87 20.75 -20.53
N PHE A 428 -16.22 21.58 -19.55
CA PHE A 428 -16.68 22.95 -19.77
C PHE A 428 -16.28 23.84 -18.59
N SER A 429 -15.86 25.06 -18.90
CA SER A 429 -15.64 26.11 -17.90
C SER A 429 -15.89 27.47 -18.55
N GLN A 430 -16.88 28.20 -18.03
CA GLN A 430 -17.19 29.55 -18.48
C GLN A 430 -17.60 30.42 -17.29
N PHE A 431 -17.34 31.72 -17.38
CA PHE A 431 -17.87 32.68 -16.42
C PHE A 431 -18.56 33.85 -17.11
N TYR A 432 -19.48 34.48 -16.37
CA TYR A 432 -20.22 35.66 -16.78
C TYR A 432 -20.11 36.73 -15.69
N VAL A 433 -20.00 37.99 -16.11
CA VAL A 433 -20.04 39.15 -15.21
C VAL A 433 -21.35 39.88 -15.45
N LEU A 434 -22.05 40.21 -14.36
CA LEU A 434 -23.37 40.82 -14.35
C LEU A 434 -23.32 42.08 -13.49
N ASN A 435 -24.04 43.13 -13.90
CA ASN A 435 -24.17 44.34 -13.10
C ASN A 435 -25.14 44.10 -11.95
N THR A 436 -24.77 44.54 -10.75
CA THR A 436 -25.49 44.22 -9.51
C THR A 436 -25.74 45.46 -8.67
N PHE A 437 -26.91 45.51 -8.04
CA PHE A 437 -27.27 46.58 -7.12
C PHE A 437 -28.14 46.05 -5.98
N THR A 438 -27.75 46.39 -4.76
CA THR A 438 -28.26 45.85 -3.49
C THR A 438 -28.64 46.95 -2.50
N THR A 439 -28.08 48.16 -2.63
CA THR A 439 -28.22 49.24 -1.64
C THR A 439 -29.41 50.18 -1.87
N ASN A 440 -30.32 50.29 -0.88
CA ASN A 440 -31.47 51.21 -0.88
C ASN A 440 -32.34 51.11 -2.14
N ILE A 441 -32.87 49.93 -2.40
CA ILE A 441 -33.70 49.64 -3.57
C ILE A 441 -35.09 50.27 -3.38
N SER A 442 -35.36 51.34 -4.12
CA SER A 442 -36.70 51.97 -4.21
C SER A 442 -37.57 51.27 -5.26
N ASN A 443 -38.87 51.59 -5.29
CA ASN A 443 -39.79 51.08 -6.30
C ASN A 443 -39.37 51.54 -7.71
N GLU A 444 -38.83 52.75 -7.84
CA GLU A 444 -38.30 53.27 -9.11
C GLU A 444 -37.11 52.43 -9.60
N ILE A 445 -36.22 51.99 -8.70
CA ILE A 445 -35.09 51.11 -9.05
C ILE A 445 -35.57 49.70 -9.41
N GLN A 446 -36.59 49.18 -8.73
CA GLN A 446 -37.21 47.91 -9.11
C GLN A 446 -37.82 48.01 -10.50
N ASN A 447 -38.62 49.03 -10.77
CA ASN A 447 -39.23 49.26 -12.08
C ASN A 447 -38.18 49.42 -13.18
N PHE A 448 -37.12 50.19 -12.90
CA PHE A 448 -35.95 50.32 -13.77
C PHE A 448 -35.36 48.97 -14.18
N SER A 449 -35.12 48.08 -13.21
CA SER A 449 -34.61 46.73 -13.50
C SER A 449 -35.63 45.90 -14.29
N HIS A 450 -36.92 45.92 -13.91
CA HIS A 450 -37.97 45.12 -14.56
C HIS A 450 -38.15 45.42 -16.05
N ILE A 451 -37.96 46.68 -16.47
CA ILE A 451 -38.08 47.06 -17.88
C ILE A 451 -36.78 46.83 -18.69
N GLY A 452 -35.73 46.24 -18.09
CA GLY A 452 -34.46 46.00 -18.77
C GLY A 452 -33.40 47.09 -18.54
N GLY A 453 -33.60 47.96 -17.55
CA GLY A 453 -32.66 49.02 -17.22
C GLY A 453 -31.31 48.49 -16.74
N ASN A 454 -30.23 49.16 -17.16
CA ASN A 454 -28.87 48.76 -16.83
C ASN A 454 -27.92 49.95 -16.68
N VAL A 455 -26.86 49.77 -15.91
CA VAL A 455 -25.88 50.81 -15.59
C VAL A 455 -24.49 50.20 -15.53
N SER A 456 -23.49 50.94 -16.00
CA SER A 456 -22.10 50.49 -15.99
C SER A 456 -21.58 50.20 -14.58
N LYS A 457 -20.77 49.14 -14.45
CA LYS A 457 -20.15 48.70 -13.20
C LYS A 457 -19.46 49.81 -12.41
N ASN A 458 -18.67 50.67 -13.05
CA ASN A 458 -17.95 51.75 -12.37
C ASN A 458 -18.89 52.74 -11.64
N VAL A 459 -20.03 53.08 -12.26
CA VAL A 459 -21.05 53.95 -11.66
C VAL A 459 -21.68 53.25 -10.45
N LEU A 460 -21.99 51.96 -10.57
CA LEU A 460 -22.54 51.16 -9.47
C LEU A 460 -21.57 51.01 -8.30
N GLU A 461 -20.25 50.98 -8.56
CA GLU A 461 -19.18 50.99 -7.55
C GLU A 461 -18.91 52.39 -6.97
N GLY A 462 -19.58 53.44 -7.46
CA GLY A 462 -19.37 54.83 -7.04
C GLY A 462 -18.07 55.43 -7.56
N ASN A 463 -17.49 54.87 -8.62
CA ASN A 463 -16.33 55.40 -9.33
C ASN A 463 -16.77 56.32 -10.48
N PHE A 464 -16.60 57.63 -10.25
CA PHE A 464 -16.97 58.68 -11.20
C PHE A 464 -15.79 59.25 -12.00
N THR A 465 -14.68 58.52 -12.09
CA THR A 465 -13.53 58.92 -12.92
C THR A 465 -13.75 58.53 -14.39
N PHE A 466 -14.74 59.15 -15.04
CA PHE A 466 -15.00 59.01 -16.48
C PHE A 466 -15.34 60.37 -17.08
N ASN A 467 -15.00 60.55 -18.36
CA ASN A 467 -15.26 61.81 -19.08
C ASN A 467 -16.33 61.64 -20.17
N ILE A 468 -16.84 60.41 -20.33
CA ILE A 468 -17.88 60.06 -21.29
C ILE A 468 -18.94 59.20 -20.63
N ALA A 469 -20.21 59.53 -20.87
CA ALA A 469 -21.36 58.72 -20.50
C ALA A 469 -22.24 58.47 -21.73
N LEU A 470 -22.62 57.22 -21.95
CA LEU A 470 -23.59 56.82 -22.95
C LEU A 470 -24.95 56.68 -22.27
N ILE A 471 -25.93 57.48 -22.67
CA ILE A 471 -27.29 57.43 -22.13
C ILE A 471 -28.22 57.01 -23.26
N SER A 472 -28.94 55.91 -23.10
CA SER A 472 -29.99 55.52 -24.04
C SER A 472 -31.31 55.40 -23.27
N LEU A 473 -32.29 56.21 -23.68
CA LEU A 473 -33.62 56.28 -23.06
C LEU A 473 -34.71 55.75 -24.01
N PHE A 474 -34.34 55.01 -25.05
CA PHE A 474 -35.24 54.52 -26.07
C PHE A 474 -35.40 52.99 -25.97
N SER A 475 -36.58 52.48 -26.31
CA SER A 475 -36.81 51.04 -26.46
C SER A 475 -36.57 50.56 -27.88
N TYR A 476 -36.09 49.33 -28.00
CA TYR A 476 -35.94 48.63 -29.27
C TYR A 476 -36.56 47.23 -29.17
N ASN A 477 -36.82 46.61 -30.32
CA ASN A 477 -37.26 45.20 -30.39
C ASN A 477 -36.14 44.19 -30.02
N PHE A 478 -35.00 44.68 -29.56
CA PHE A 478 -33.81 43.93 -29.15
C PHE A 478 -33.14 44.66 -27.98
N SER A 479 -32.32 43.97 -27.20
CA SER A 479 -31.52 44.58 -26.12
C SER A 479 -30.21 45.14 -26.66
N ILE A 480 -29.93 46.42 -26.41
CA ILE A 480 -28.63 47.05 -26.70
C ILE A 480 -27.60 46.83 -25.58
N PHE A 481 -28.05 46.35 -24.41
CA PHE A 481 -27.20 46.17 -23.24
C PHE A 481 -25.99 45.25 -23.51
N PRO A 482 -26.13 44.04 -24.09
CA PRO A 482 -24.98 43.16 -24.34
C PRO A 482 -23.90 43.80 -25.21
N LEU A 483 -24.31 44.59 -26.21
CA LEU A 483 -23.39 45.29 -27.11
C LEU A 483 -22.62 46.39 -26.36
N ILE A 484 -23.34 47.23 -25.62
CA ILE A 484 -22.74 48.33 -24.84
C ILE A 484 -21.85 47.79 -23.71
N GLU A 485 -22.31 46.78 -22.97
CA GLU A 485 -21.54 46.17 -21.87
C GLU A 485 -20.26 45.51 -22.39
N ARG A 486 -20.32 44.83 -23.54
CA ARG A 486 -19.10 44.25 -24.14
C ARG A 486 -18.09 45.32 -24.51
N VAL A 487 -18.52 46.42 -25.14
CA VAL A 487 -17.62 47.53 -25.47
C VAL A 487 -17.07 48.20 -24.21
N TYR A 488 -17.92 48.44 -23.21
CA TYR A 488 -17.51 48.98 -21.91
C TYR A 488 -16.43 48.12 -21.26
N SER A 489 -16.68 46.82 -21.15
CA SER A 489 -15.73 45.86 -20.58
C SER A 489 -14.41 45.82 -21.37
N GLU A 490 -14.45 45.70 -22.72
CA GLU A 490 -13.22 45.69 -23.53
C GLU A 490 -12.41 46.99 -23.38
N LEU A 491 -13.05 48.17 -23.32
CA LEU A 491 -12.35 49.45 -23.19
C LEU A 491 -11.79 49.67 -21.79
N ALA A 492 -12.55 49.31 -20.75
CA ALA A 492 -12.12 49.43 -19.36
C ALA A 492 -10.90 48.55 -19.04
N TYR A 493 -10.81 47.35 -19.63
CA TYR A 493 -9.69 46.43 -19.42
C TYR A 493 -8.47 46.71 -20.31
N ASN A 494 -8.66 47.14 -21.57
CA ASN A 494 -7.57 47.18 -22.55
C ASN A 494 -6.97 48.57 -22.81
N SER A 495 -7.61 49.65 -22.36
CA SER A 495 -7.23 51.00 -22.81
C SER A 495 -7.13 52.07 -21.73
N ASP A 496 -7.29 51.71 -20.44
CA ASP A 496 -7.40 52.64 -19.30
C ASP A 496 -8.43 53.77 -19.50
N LYS A 497 -9.30 53.64 -20.50
CA LYS A 497 -10.36 54.60 -20.83
C LYS A 497 -11.60 54.21 -20.07
N SER A 498 -11.98 55.06 -19.12
CA SER A 498 -13.20 54.91 -18.33
C SER A 498 -14.35 55.66 -18.99
N LEU A 499 -15.39 54.91 -19.37
CA LEU A 499 -16.69 55.42 -19.81
C LEU A 499 -17.78 54.94 -18.84
N ALA A 500 -18.91 55.62 -18.82
CA ALA A 500 -20.11 55.15 -18.14
C ALA A 500 -21.22 54.88 -19.15
N TYR A 501 -22.20 54.06 -18.77
CA TYR A 501 -23.45 54.01 -19.50
C TYR A 501 -24.66 53.88 -18.57
N TYR A 502 -25.79 54.33 -19.08
CA TYR A 502 -27.11 54.19 -18.48
C TYR A 502 -28.11 53.84 -19.60
N ILE A 503 -28.83 52.75 -19.43
CA ILE A 503 -29.82 52.26 -20.38
C ILE A 503 -31.18 52.21 -19.68
N PHE A 504 -32.17 52.85 -20.28
CA PHE A 504 -33.57 52.82 -19.87
C PHE A 504 -34.44 52.54 -21.11
N PRO A 505 -34.95 51.31 -21.27
CA PRO A 505 -35.84 51.00 -22.38
C PRO A 505 -37.23 51.61 -22.17
N SER A 506 -37.46 52.83 -22.67
CA SER A 506 -38.74 53.53 -22.56
C SER A 506 -39.88 52.76 -23.24
N ILE A 507 -40.87 52.28 -22.49
CA ILE A 507 -42.02 51.53 -22.99
C ILE A 507 -43.27 52.40 -23.19
N SER A 508 -43.33 53.59 -22.59
CA SER A 508 -44.51 54.48 -22.58
C SER A 508 -44.21 55.88 -23.14
N ASP A 509 -43.22 55.98 -24.02
CA ASP A 509 -42.81 57.22 -24.70
C ASP A 509 -42.61 58.42 -23.74
N HIS A 510 -41.91 58.16 -22.63
CA HIS A 510 -41.57 59.17 -21.64
C HIS A 510 -42.81 59.91 -21.11
N ASP A 511 -43.79 59.16 -20.59
CA ASP A 511 -44.87 59.71 -19.80
C ASP A 511 -44.36 60.26 -18.45
N GLU A 512 -45.25 60.88 -17.66
CA GLU A 512 -44.85 61.48 -16.38
C GLU A 512 -44.26 60.47 -15.40
N GLU A 513 -44.68 59.20 -15.46
CA GLU A 513 -44.18 58.14 -14.58
C GLU A 513 -42.79 57.67 -15.01
N GLU A 514 -42.55 57.41 -16.30
CA GLU A 514 -41.23 57.06 -16.82
C GLU A 514 -40.23 58.18 -16.59
N VAL A 515 -40.61 59.44 -16.83
CA VAL A 515 -39.76 60.60 -16.56
C VAL A 515 -39.38 60.66 -15.08
N ARG A 516 -40.33 60.41 -14.16
CA ARG A 516 -40.06 60.32 -12.72
C ARG A 516 -39.06 59.22 -12.40
N ILE A 517 -39.22 58.02 -12.98
CA ILE A 517 -38.31 56.90 -12.77
C ILE A 517 -36.91 57.24 -13.30
N ILE A 518 -36.80 57.69 -14.56
CA ILE A 518 -35.53 58.11 -15.20
C ILE A 518 -34.82 59.15 -14.33
N GLN A 519 -35.51 60.21 -13.92
CA GLN A 519 -34.92 61.25 -13.07
C GLN A 519 -34.43 60.70 -11.74
N HIS A 520 -35.20 59.83 -11.10
CA HIS A 520 -34.85 59.22 -9.82
C HIS A 520 -33.62 58.33 -9.95
N THR A 521 -33.63 57.37 -10.86
CA THR A 521 -32.58 56.35 -11.03
C THR A 521 -31.30 56.96 -11.58
N LEU A 522 -31.38 57.88 -12.55
CA LEU A 522 -30.20 58.54 -13.11
C LEU A 522 -29.50 59.41 -12.07
N LYS A 523 -30.24 60.19 -11.25
CA LYS A 523 -29.66 60.93 -10.11
C LYS A 523 -29.06 59.98 -9.08
N ARG A 524 -29.75 58.89 -8.76
CA ARG A 524 -29.32 57.89 -7.77
C ARG A 524 -28.01 57.21 -8.16
N PHE A 525 -27.89 56.77 -9.41
CA PHE A 525 -26.73 56.04 -9.90
C PHE A 525 -25.57 56.98 -10.27
N VAL A 526 -25.82 57.98 -11.11
CA VAL A 526 -24.76 58.81 -11.71
C VAL A 526 -24.26 59.91 -10.76
N GLN A 527 -25.07 60.31 -9.78
CA GLN A 527 -24.72 61.30 -8.74
C GLN A 527 -23.98 62.52 -9.32
N PRO A 528 -24.65 63.34 -10.17
CA PRO A 528 -24.02 64.43 -10.94
C PRO A 528 -23.14 65.37 -10.10
N GLU A 529 -23.47 65.56 -8.84
CA GLU A 529 -22.71 66.34 -7.87
C GLU A 529 -21.30 65.80 -7.57
N ARG A 530 -21.08 64.48 -7.71
CA ARG A 530 -19.79 63.81 -7.46
C ARG A 530 -18.86 63.79 -8.68
N ILE A 531 -19.34 64.21 -9.84
CA ILE A 531 -18.55 64.28 -11.07
C ILE A 531 -17.68 65.55 -11.04
N ILE A 532 -16.37 65.33 -11.02
CA ILE A 532 -15.34 66.38 -10.91
C ILE A 532 -14.85 66.85 -12.29
N ASN A 533 -14.76 65.93 -13.25
CA ASN A 533 -14.28 66.24 -14.60
C ASN A 533 -15.40 66.78 -15.50
N GLN A 534 -15.04 67.41 -16.62
CA GLN A 534 -16.00 67.71 -17.68
C GLN A 534 -16.49 66.39 -18.29
N LEU A 535 -17.81 66.18 -18.29
CA LEU A 535 -18.46 64.97 -18.79
C LEU A 535 -19.19 65.25 -20.10
N LYS A 536 -18.88 64.46 -21.12
CA LYS A 536 -19.64 64.40 -22.38
C LYS A 536 -20.69 63.30 -22.28
N ILE A 537 -21.95 63.67 -22.41
CA ILE A 537 -23.10 62.78 -22.34
C ILE A 537 -23.59 62.58 -23.76
N PHE A 538 -23.43 61.37 -24.30
CA PHE A 538 -23.99 60.99 -25.58
C PHE A 538 -25.38 60.41 -25.35
N ASN A 539 -26.41 61.16 -25.72
CA ASN A 539 -27.78 60.67 -25.75
C ASN A 539 -27.96 59.84 -27.02
N LEU A 540 -27.93 58.52 -26.86
CA LEU A 540 -27.87 57.53 -27.92
C LEU A 540 -29.27 57.04 -28.30
N ASP A 541 -29.57 57.16 -29.59
CA ASP A 541 -30.68 56.47 -30.24
C ASP A 541 -30.19 55.56 -31.39
N PHE A 542 -31.00 54.58 -31.77
CA PHE A 542 -30.76 53.70 -32.90
C PHE A 542 -31.94 53.71 -33.88
N ILE A 543 -31.65 53.88 -35.17
CA ILE A 543 -32.62 53.88 -36.26
C ILE A 543 -32.42 52.70 -37.21
N PRO A 544 -33.44 52.31 -37.99
CA PRO A 544 -33.32 51.25 -39.00
C PRO A 544 -32.15 51.44 -39.99
N TYR A 545 -31.79 50.34 -40.65
CA TYR A 545 -30.69 50.26 -41.62
C TYR A 545 -30.79 51.32 -42.72
N LEU A 546 -29.66 51.96 -43.03
CA LEU A 546 -29.51 52.96 -44.09
C LEU A 546 -28.60 52.47 -45.24
N GLY A 547 -28.17 51.21 -45.21
CA GLY A 547 -27.30 50.57 -46.19
C GLY A 547 -25.80 50.74 -45.91
N LYS A 548 -25.44 51.60 -44.95
CA LYS A 548 -24.07 51.82 -44.47
C LYS A 548 -24.13 52.34 -43.02
N PRO A 549 -23.22 51.93 -42.12
CA PRO A 549 -23.19 52.45 -40.75
C PRO A 549 -23.15 53.98 -40.76
N THR A 550 -24.16 54.61 -40.18
CA THR A 550 -24.37 56.05 -40.23
C THR A 550 -24.53 56.62 -38.82
N VAL A 551 -23.74 57.65 -38.52
CA VAL A 551 -23.80 58.45 -37.30
C VAL A 551 -24.44 59.80 -37.63
N ILE A 552 -25.51 60.16 -36.94
CA ILE A 552 -26.15 61.48 -37.05
C ILE A 552 -25.93 62.23 -35.74
N LEU A 553 -25.35 63.42 -35.79
CA LEU A 553 -25.04 64.25 -34.63
C LEU A 553 -25.88 65.53 -34.62
N SER A 554 -26.30 65.97 -33.43
CA SER A 554 -26.94 67.28 -33.24
C SER A 554 -25.93 68.44 -33.29
N SER A 555 -26.36 69.54 -33.90
CA SER A 555 -25.84 70.91 -34.03
C SER A 555 -24.35 71.15 -34.25
N VAL A 556 -24.07 72.25 -34.94
CA VAL A 556 -22.72 72.71 -35.26
C VAL A 556 -22.12 73.48 -34.08
N SER A 557 -21.86 72.78 -32.98
CA SER A 557 -20.89 73.25 -31.98
C SER A 557 -19.46 72.93 -32.45
N GLU A 558 -18.45 73.71 -32.03
CA GLU A 558 -17.04 73.37 -32.28
C GLU A 558 -16.68 71.97 -31.72
N GLU A 559 -17.38 71.54 -30.69
CA GLU A 559 -17.26 70.22 -30.09
C GLU A 559 -17.81 69.12 -31.01
N THR A 560 -18.98 69.31 -31.63
CA THR A 560 -19.56 68.36 -32.59
C THR A 560 -18.68 68.22 -33.83
N LYS A 561 -18.09 69.32 -34.33
CA LYS A 561 -17.11 69.26 -35.44
C LYS A 561 -15.88 68.43 -35.06
N THR A 562 -15.36 68.64 -33.86
CA THR A 562 -14.21 67.87 -33.34
C THR A 562 -14.53 66.37 -33.25
N ILE A 563 -15.72 66.03 -32.76
CA ILE A 563 -16.20 64.64 -32.68
C ILE A 563 -16.31 64.03 -34.08
N LYS A 564 -16.95 64.74 -35.03
CA LYS A 564 -17.04 64.30 -36.43
C LYS A 564 -15.66 64.02 -37.02
N SER A 565 -14.69 64.91 -36.81
CA SER A 565 -13.32 64.70 -37.28
C SER A 565 -12.66 63.47 -36.65
N LYS A 566 -12.84 63.24 -35.34
CA LYS A 566 -12.33 62.02 -34.67
C LYS A 566 -12.93 60.73 -35.26
N ILE A 567 -14.25 60.72 -35.45
CA ILE A 567 -14.96 59.57 -36.02
C ILE A 567 -14.45 59.28 -37.44
N ILE A 568 -14.38 60.29 -38.31
CA ILE A 568 -13.91 60.15 -39.70
C ILE A 568 -12.44 59.71 -39.74
N ASN A 569 -11.58 60.21 -38.84
CA ASN A 569 -10.17 59.82 -38.82
C ASN A 569 -9.96 58.34 -38.47
N ILE A 570 -10.77 57.81 -37.55
CA ILE A 570 -10.66 56.41 -37.09
C ILE A 570 -11.39 55.45 -38.03
N LEU A 571 -12.62 55.78 -38.42
CA LEU A 571 -13.49 54.87 -39.19
C LEU A 571 -13.42 55.09 -40.70
N LYS A 572 -12.82 56.21 -41.16
CA LYS A 572 -12.63 56.56 -42.58
C LYS A 572 -13.92 56.39 -43.38
N ASP A 573 -13.82 55.80 -44.58
CA ASP A 573 -14.95 55.54 -45.46
C ASP A 573 -15.88 54.41 -44.97
N GLY A 574 -15.58 53.78 -43.83
CA GLY A 574 -16.41 52.72 -43.23
C GLY A 574 -17.74 53.22 -42.68
N VAL A 575 -17.88 54.53 -42.41
CA VAL A 575 -19.10 55.12 -41.85
C VAL A 575 -19.53 56.38 -42.60
N ASN A 576 -20.81 56.75 -42.49
CA ASN A 576 -21.32 58.06 -42.86
C ASN A 576 -21.50 58.90 -41.60
N VAL A 577 -21.07 60.18 -41.60
CA VAL A 577 -21.27 61.09 -40.46
C VAL A 577 -22.01 62.34 -40.90
N ILE A 578 -23.26 62.46 -40.46
CA ILE A 578 -24.22 63.53 -40.80
C ILE A 578 -24.37 64.45 -39.59
N ILE A 579 -24.53 65.75 -39.84
CA ILE A 579 -24.95 66.72 -38.82
C ILE A 579 -26.33 67.20 -39.25
N ASP A 580 -27.33 66.97 -38.42
CA ASP A 580 -28.73 67.32 -38.69
C ASP A 580 -29.36 67.81 -37.40
N ASP A 581 -29.80 69.06 -37.36
CA ASP A 581 -30.43 69.67 -36.18
C ASP A 581 -31.94 69.48 -36.13
N ASP A 582 -32.57 69.28 -37.28
CA ASP A 582 -34.02 69.21 -37.35
C ASP A 582 -34.52 67.89 -36.74
N LEU A 583 -33.70 66.84 -36.81
CA LEU A 583 -33.98 65.54 -36.18
C LEU A 583 -34.09 65.61 -34.65
N PHE A 584 -33.46 66.59 -33.99
CA PHE A 584 -33.31 66.61 -32.52
C PHE A 584 -34.12 67.72 -31.81
N LYS A 585 -34.93 68.51 -32.51
CA LYS A 585 -35.69 69.62 -31.91
C LYS A 585 -36.92 69.13 -31.12
N GLY A 586 -37.06 69.61 -29.89
CA GLY A 586 -38.29 69.46 -29.09
C GLY A 586 -38.51 68.08 -28.44
N GLY A 587 -37.45 67.29 -28.28
CA GLY A 587 -37.55 65.95 -27.67
C GLY A 587 -37.54 65.97 -26.14
N LYS A 588 -38.57 65.37 -25.51
CA LYS A 588 -38.70 65.20 -24.04
C LYS A 588 -37.48 64.56 -23.38
N THR A 589 -36.78 63.68 -24.10
CA THR A 589 -35.58 62.98 -23.64
C THR A 589 -34.43 63.95 -23.34
N VAL A 590 -34.21 64.94 -24.20
CA VAL A 590 -33.15 65.95 -24.03
C VAL A 590 -33.47 66.84 -22.84
N ASP A 591 -34.71 67.34 -22.76
CA ASP A 591 -35.19 68.17 -21.65
C ASP A 591 -35.02 67.42 -20.30
N THR A 592 -35.30 66.12 -20.29
CA THR A 592 -35.13 65.27 -19.09
C THR A 592 -33.68 65.17 -18.67
N ILE A 593 -32.75 64.92 -19.61
CA ILE A 593 -31.31 64.84 -19.32
C ILE A 593 -30.77 66.21 -18.86
N GLU A 594 -31.16 67.31 -19.52
CA GLU A 594 -30.76 68.68 -19.16
C GLU A 594 -31.23 69.09 -17.75
N SER A 595 -32.42 68.62 -17.33
CA SER A 595 -32.94 68.87 -15.98
C SER A 595 -32.11 68.20 -14.86
N ILE A 596 -31.35 67.15 -15.20
CA ILE A 596 -30.53 66.38 -14.25
C ILE A 596 -29.09 66.88 -14.30
N PHE A 597 -28.55 67.09 -15.50
CA PHE A 597 -27.17 67.47 -15.76
C PHE A 597 -27.08 68.96 -16.13
N TYR A 598 -27.25 69.82 -15.13
CA TYR A 598 -27.20 71.26 -15.31
C TYR A 598 -25.79 71.84 -15.05
N GLY A 599 -25.45 72.91 -15.78
CA GLY A 599 -24.20 73.66 -15.63
C GLY A 599 -23.10 73.31 -16.64
N ASN A 600 -22.05 74.13 -16.66
CA ASN A 600 -21.02 74.11 -17.73
C ASN A 600 -20.14 72.84 -17.77
N LYS A 601 -20.18 72.02 -16.72
CA LYS A 601 -19.39 70.78 -16.62
C LYS A 601 -19.97 69.60 -17.42
N PHE A 602 -21.24 69.70 -17.82
CA PHE A 602 -21.90 68.68 -18.62
C PHE A 602 -22.10 69.17 -20.06
N LYS A 603 -21.79 68.30 -21.03
CA LYS A 603 -22.01 68.55 -22.46
C LYS A 603 -22.86 67.44 -23.02
N ILE A 604 -24.11 67.74 -23.34
CA ILE A 604 -25.04 66.78 -23.93
C ILE A 604 -24.90 66.84 -25.45
N ILE A 605 -24.69 65.69 -26.07
CA ILE A 605 -24.53 65.51 -27.50
C ILE A 605 -25.54 64.44 -27.92
N ASN A 606 -26.53 64.82 -28.74
CA ASN A 606 -27.46 63.83 -29.27
C ASN A 606 -26.81 63.12 -30.46
N MET A 607 -26.89 61.79 -30.44
CA MET A 607 -26.27 60.92 -31.43
C MET A 607 -27.22 59.79 -31.79
N VAL A 608 -27.59 59.71 -33.06
CA VAL A 608 -28.36 58.60 -33.61
C VAL A 608 -27.44 57.70 -34.43
N LEU A 609 -27.56 56.39 -34.23
CA LEU A 609 -26.80 55.36 -34.94
C LEU A 609 -27.74 54.49 -35.76
N SER A 610 -27.33 54.09 -36.96
CA SER A 610 -28.12 53.12 -37.73
C SER A 610 -27.87 51.68 -37.24
N TYR A 611 -28.82 50.76 -37.44
CA TYR A 611 -28.74 49.38 -36.95
C TYR A 611 -27.54 48.56 -37.47
N GLU A 612 -26.84 49.02 -38.51
CA GLU A 612 -25.58 48.41 -38.96
C GLU A 612 -24.53 48.33 -37.84
N PHE A 613 -24.52 49.30 -36.90
CA PHE A 613 -23.63 49.29 -35.74
C PHE A 613 -23.92 48.14 -34.77
N ILE A 614 -25.12 47.57 -34.78
CA ILE A 614 -25.48 46.44 -33.91
C ILE A 614 -24.90 45.14 -34.45
N ASN A 615 -24.83 45.01 -35.78
CA ASN A 615 -24.33 43.81 -36.44
C ASN A 615 -22.80 43.76 -36.56
N ASP A 616 -22.14 44.93 -36.52
CA ASP A 616 -20.69 45.04 -36.60
C ASP A 616 -20.11 45.57 -35.28
N PHE A 617 -19.75 44.63 -34.40
CA PHE A 617 -19.18 44.92 -33.10
C PHE A 617 -17.90 45.76 -33.20
N ASP A 618 -17.02 45.48 -34.16
CA ASP A 618 -15.74 46.18 -34.26
C ASP A 618 -15.92 47.61 -34.73
N ILE A 619 -16.84 47.86 -35.68
CA ILE A 619 -17.20 49.23 -36.08
C ILE A 619 -17.80 50.00 -34.90
N PHE A 620 -18.71 49.39 -34.12
CA PHE A 620 -19.30 50.04 -32.96
C PHE A 620 -18.27 50.33 -31.85
N LYS A 621 -17.40 49.36 -31.54
CA LYS A 621 -16.29 49.55 -30.58
C LYS A 621 -15.37 50.70 -31.01
N ASN A 622 -14.96 50.72 -32.28
CA ASN A 622 -14.09 51.76 -32.82
C ASN A 622 -14.77 53.13 -32.82
N LEU A 623 -16.09 53.19 -33.04
CA LEU A 623 -16.88 54.41 -32.86
C LEU A 623 -16.79 54.90 -31.42
N ILE A 624 -17.12 54.07 -30.42
CA ILE A 624 -17.07 54.48 -29.01
C ILE A 624 -15.64 54.89 -28.60
N GLN A 625 -14.62 54.16 -29.06
CA GLN A 625 -13.22 54.50 -28.82
C GLN A 625 -12.81 55.83 -29.45
N SER A 626 -13.43 56.25 -30.57
CA SER A 626 -13.19 57.56 -31.17
C SER A 626 -13.76 58.72 -30.34
N LEU A 627 -14.74 58.45 -29.48
CA LEU A 627 -15.35 59.45 -28.62
C LEU A 627 -14.45 59.74 -27.42
N THR A 628 -13.85 58.68 -26.84
CA THR A 628 -12.86 58.72 -25.74
C THR A 628 -11.55 59.37 -26.16
#